data_AF-A0A2M8Q9Y6-F1
#
_entry.id   AF-A0A2M8Q9Y6-F1
#
_cell.length_a   1.000
_cell.length_b   1.000
_cell.length_c   1.000
_cell.angle_alpha   90.00
_cell.angle_beta   90.00
_cell.angle_gamma   90.00
#
_symmetry.space_group_name_H-M   'P 1'
#
loop_
_entity.id
_entity.type
_entity.pdbx_description
1 polymer ?
#
loop_
_entity_poly.entity_id
_entity_poly.type
_entity_poly.pdbx_seq_one_letter_code
_entity_poly.pdbx_strand_id
1 'polypeptide(L)'
;MDTDLLASAAGLAALKQIPARRLKPVNGLAVTAEVWEEAHDFHRLNQRAHHLLGHGCGILAGLDVVASDPPDSTVYIRPGAAIDANGELIVLSQPVAYDLGQAQGDLHLLLTYAESDPTPAPNGDSTRLYVQIGYQVEACPVVPDALHIELARVRRQGRQSPVRNAADPAHPGLNEIDQRARRRVGGIARDVAGVAVCYVGEPALKEQARAGYLAGIDAMARAASRGGATDFWVDDDVPLTGPLDRYVLVYVVGLGGFQMSPEAMKALYAYLQAGGTVLWEGCHRAGDGAAADAAIREVLGSFGMQPVEVTPGHPLLSTPWLFGAPPSGYDADEPGQLWIHDGLIVSRSDYGSLWQGWRAGRPATREEIRAAHELGANVLAYALRRRR
;
A
#
# COMPACT_ATOMS: atom_id res chain seq x y z
N MET A 1 -5.19 -21.30 -11.89
CA MET A 1 -4.41 -21.48 -13.14
C MET A 1 -3.47 -20.29 -13.20
N ASP A 2 -2.17 -20.57 -13.11
CA ASP A 2 -1.15 -19.70 -12.51
C ASP A 2 -0.95 -18.34 -13.20
N THR A 3 -1.19 -17.27 -12.43
CA THR A 3 -0.72 -15.91 -12.74
C THR A 3 0.81 -15.85 -12.87
N ASP A 4 1.54 -16.75 -12.20
CA ASP A 4 3.00 -16.87 -12.31
C ASP A 4 3.46 -17.48 -13.66
N LEU A 5 2.68 -18.39 -14.25
CA LEU A 5 3.00 -18.93 -15.60
C LEU A 5 2.75 -17.87 -16.69
N LEU A 6 1.73 -17.03 -16.54
CA LEU A 6 1.44 -15.93 -17.48
C LEU A 6 2.47 -14.78 -17.36
N ALA A 7 2.91 -14.45 -16.14
CA ALA A 7 4.00 -13.50 -15.93
C ALA A 7 5.33 -14.00 -16.52
N SER A 8 5.61 -15.31 -16.38
CA SER A 8 6.77 -15.98 -16.99
C SER A 8 6.75 -15.94 -18.53
N ALA A 9 5.59 -16.21 -19.15
CA ALA A 9 5.46 -16.21 -20.61
C ALA A 9 5.58 -14.81 -21.22
N ALA A 10 4.97 -13.79 -20.61
CA ALA A 10 5.08 -12.39 -21.05
C ALA A 10 6.51 -11.86 -20.90
N GLY A 11 7.20 -12.19 -19.80
CA GLY A 11 8.61 -11.83 -19.59
C GLY A 11 9.54 -12.49 -20.62
N LEU A 12 9.33 -13.77 -20.94
CA LEU A 12 10.11 -14.45 -21.98
C LEU A 12 9.83 -13.88 -23.39
N ALA A 13 8.58 -13.51 -23.68
CA ALA A 13 8.22 -12.84 -24.93
C ALA A 13 8.88 -11.46 -25.04
N ALA A 14 8.92 -10.68 -23.95
CA ALA A 14 9.57 -9.37 -23.92
C ALA A 14 11.08 -9.47 -24.19
N LEU A 15 11.77 -10.51 -23.71
CA LEU A 15 13.19 -10.74 -24.01
C LEU A 15 13.45 -10.92 -25.51
N LYS A 16 12.51 -11.54 -26.25
CA LYS A 16 12.63 -11.71 -27.71
C LYS A 16 12.44 -10.39 -28.48
N GLN A 17 11.82 -9.38 -27.86
CA GLN A 17 11.60 -8.06 -28.46
C GLN A 17 12.81 -7.13 -28.28
N ILE A 18 13.77 -7.47 -27.41
CA ILE A 18 14.98 -6.66 -27.22
C ILE A 18 15.83 -6.73 -28.50
N PRO A 19 16.11 -5.59 -29.16
CA PRO A 19 16.93 -5.60 -30.36
C PRO A 19 18.36 -6.04 -30.04
N ALA A 20 18.87 -7.04 -30.76
CA ALA A 20 20.22 -7.57 -30.56
C ALA A 20 21.34 -6.66 -31.12
N ARG A 21 20.98 -5.65 -31.92
CA ARG A 21 21.92 -4.73 -32.55
C ARG A 21 21.31 -3.33 -32.63
N ARG A 22 22.18 -2.32 -32.65
CA ARG A 22 21.82 -0.91 -32.86
C ARG A 22 22.56 -0.34 -34.06
N LEU A 23 21.98 0.65 -34.72
CA LEU A 23 22.67 1.43 -35.74
C LEU A 23 23.90 2.12 -35.14
N LYS A 24 25.04 2.04 -35.83
CA LYS A 24 26.27 2.78 -35.49
C LYS A 24 26.48 3.87 -36.55
N PRO A 25 26.24 5.15 -36.22
CA PRO A 25 26.50 6.24 -37.14
C PRO A 25 27.99 6.32 -37.50
N VAL A 26 28.29 6.52 -38.78
CA VAL A 26 29.64 6.73 -39.32
C VAL A 26 29.62 7.89 -40.32
N ASN A 27 30.76 8.55 -40.53
CA ASN A 27 30.85 9.64 -41.50
C ASN A 27 30.53 9.12 -42.91
N GLY A 28 29.69 9.85 -43.63
CA GLY A 28 29.22 9.46 -44.97
C GLY A 28 28.01 8.52 -44.98
N LEU A 29 27.47 8.12 -43.83
CA LEU A 29 26.20 7.40 -43.77
C LEU A 29 25.06 8.31 -44.22
N ALA A 30 24.25 7.85 -45.18
CA ALA A 30 23.06 8.56 -45.62
C ALA A 30 21.96 8.50 -44.53
N VAL A 31 21.36 9.65 -44.24
CA VAL A 31 20.22 9.77 -43.31
C VAL A 31 18.93 9.73 -44.12
N THR A 32 18.48 8.51 -44.47
CA THR A 32 17.20 8.28 -45.15
C THR A 32 16.09 8.03 -44.12
N ALA A 33 14.83 8.07 -44.55
CA ALA A 33 13.69 7.74 -43.69
C ALA A 33 13.81 6.32 -43.09
N GLU A 34 14.21 5.34 -43.90
CA GLU A 34 14.41 3.94 -43.46
C GLU A 34 15.49 3.83 -42.36
N VAL A 35 16.62 4.52 -42.53
CA VAL A 35 17.71 4.54 -41.52
C VAL A 35 17.25 5.24 -40.24
N TRP A 36 16.40 6.26 -40.37
CA TRP A 36 15.81 6.97 -39.24
C TRP A 36 14.80 6.10 -38.49
N GLU A 37 13.92 5.39 -39.20
CA GLU A 37 12.98 4.43 -38.63
C GLU A 37 13.70 3.28 -37.92
N GLU A 38 14.73 2.68 -38.52
CA GLU A 38 15.49 1.59 -37.87
C GLU A 38 16.10 2.05 -36.53
N ALA A 39 16.65 3.27 -36.49
CA ALA A 39 17.19 3.82 -35.25
C ALA A 39 16.11 4.07 -34.18
N HIS A 40 14.91 4.50 -34.58
CA HIS A 40 13.81 4.79 -33.64
C HIS A 40 13.10 3.53 -33.18
N ASP A 41 12.97 2.54 -34.05
CA ASP A 41 12.44 1.23 -33.70
C ASP A 41 13.32 0.52 -32.68
N PHE A 42 14.65 0.64 -32.80
CA PHE A 42 15.55 0.17 -31.74
C PHE A 42 15.16 0.75 -30.38
N HIS A 43 14.95 2.06 -30.29
CA HIS A 43 14.59 2.72 -29.04
C HIS A 43 13.18 2.35 -28.56
N ARG A 44 12.21 2.30 -29.47
CA ARG A 44 10.81 1.92 -29.19
C ARG A 44 10.73 0.50 -28.62
N LEU A 45 11.37 -0.47 -29.29
CA LEU A 45 11.42 -1.86 -28.84
C LEU A 45 12.14 -2.02 -27.50
N ASN A 46 13.26 -1.29 -27.31
CA ASN A 46 13.98 -1.33 -26.04
C ASN A 46 13.16 -0.71 -24.88
N GLN A 47 12.37 0.35 -25.14
CA GLN A 47 11.45 0.92 -24.16
C GLN A 47 10.31 -0.03 -23.81
N ARG A 48 9.67 -0.65 -24.81
CA ARG A 48 8.63 -1.68 -24.58
C ARG A 48 9.15 -2.84 -23.73
N ALA A 49 10.34 -3.34 -24.06
CA ALA A 49 10.98 -4.39 -23.29
C ALA A 49 11.29 -3.94 -21.85
N HIS A 50 11.78 -2.71 -21.65
CA HIS A 50 11.99 -2.15 -20.32
C HIS A 50 10.68 -2.06 -19.52
N HIS A 51 9.59 -1.57 -20.13
CA HIS A 51 8.27 -1.51 -19.50
C HIS A 51 7.80 -2.90 -19.05
N LEU A 52 7.86 -3.90 -19.93
CA LEU A 52 7.39 -5.25 -19.60
C LEU A 52 8.27 -5.97 -18.58
N LEU A 53 9.60 -5.82 -18.65
CA LEU A 53 10.54 -6.49 -17.74
C LEU A 53 10.66 -5.78 -16.38
N GLY A 54 10.58 -4.45 -16.37
CA GLY A 54 10.75 -3.63 -15.17
C GLY A 54 9.44 -3.40 -14.40
N HIS A 55 8.30 -3.36 -15.10
CA HIS A 55 7.01 -3.05 -14.50
C HIS A 55 5.98 -4.15 -14.70
N GLY A 56 5.96 -4.81 -15.86
CA GLY A 56 4.90 -5.73 -16.27
C GLY A 56 3.77 -5.00 -17.01
N CYS A 57 2.69 -5.73 -17.34
CA CYS A 57 1.52 -5.16 -18.01
C CYS A 57 0.33 -4.93 -17.06
N GLY A 58 -0.26 -3.74 -17.10
CA GLY A 58 -1.33 -3.28 -16.21
C GLY A 58 -1.28 -1.77 -15.93
N ILE A 59 -2.02 -1.33 -14.92
CA ILE A 59 -2.11 0.07 -14.47
C ILE A 59 -0.89 0.42 -13.61
N LEU A 60 -0.11 1.42 -14.04
CA LEU A 60 1.02 1.96 -13.27
C LEU A 60 0.56 2.89 -12.15
N ALA A 61 -0.34 3.83 -12.47
CA ALA A 61 -0.84 4.83 -11.54
C ALA A 61 -2.18 5.40 -12.01
N GLY A 62 -3.01 5.84 -11.07
CA GLY A 62 -4.29 6.50 -11.36
C GLY A 62 -5.27 5.59 -12.10
N LEU A 63 -5.94 6.12 -13.14
CA LEU A 63 -6.95 5.42 -13.95
C LEU A 63 -8.13 4.86 -13.12
N ASP A 64 -8.45 5.51 -12.00
CA ASP A 64 -9.61 5.14 -11.21
C ASP A 64 -10.89 5.55 -11.96
N VAL A 65 -11.85 4.64 -11.98
CA VAL A 65 -13.17 4.87 -12.58
C VAL A 65 -14.12 5.29 -11.48
N VAL A 66 -14.77 6.44 -11.63
CA VAL A 66 -15.74 6.96 -10.66
C VAL A 66 -17.04 7.31 -11.36
N ALA A 67 -18.14 7.16 -10.64
CA ALA A 67 -19.44 7.61 -11.13
C ALA A 67 -19.49 9.14 -11.24
N SER A 68 -20.33 9.64 -12.13
CA SER A 68 -20.73 11.05 -12.18
C SER A 68 -21.41 11.50 -10.89
N ASP A 69 -21.39 12.82 -10.64
CA ASP A 69 -22.11 13.46 -9.55
C ASP A 69 -22.92 14.65 -10.11
N PRO A 70 -24.27 14.56 -10.16
CA PRO A 70 -25.10 13.45 -9.70
C PRO A 70 -24.96 12.18 -10.57
N PRO A 71 -25.18 10.97 -10.00
CA PRO A 71 -25.06 9.70 -10.73
C PRO A 71 -26.00 9.56 -11.94
N ASP A 72 -25.45 9.20 -13.09
CA ASP A 72 -26.14 8.92 -14.37
C ASP A 72 -25.52 7.72 -15.11
N SER A 73 -25.60 7.64 -16.45
CA SER A 73 -24.96 6.57 -17.24
C SER A 73 -23.48 6.80 -17.57
N THR A 74 -22.93 7.93 -17.14
CA THR A 74 -21.58 8.38 -17.42
C THR A 74 -20.65 7.99 -16.27
N VAL A 75 -19.46 7.51 -16.63
CA VAL A 75 -18.35 7.32 -15.69
C VAL A 75 -17.19 8.23 -16.07
N TYR A 76 -16.43 8.66 -15.07
CA TYR A 76 -15.21 9.42 -15.26
C TYR A 76 -13.99 8.54 -14.99
N ILE A 77 -13.10 8.46 -15.97
CA ILE A 77 -11.79 7.83 -15.84
C ILE A 77 -10.82 8.94 -15.45
N ARG A 78 -10.24 8.84 -14.25
CA ARG A 78 -9.27 9.82 -13.75
C ARG A 78 -7.92 9.67 -14.45
N PRO A 79 -7.10 10.75 -14.50
CA PRO A 79 -5.77 10.70 -15.06
C PRO A 79 -4.93 9.55 -14.52
N GLY A 80 -4.02 9.04 -15.34
CA GLY A 80 -3.15 7.94 -14.96
C GLY A 80 -2.42 7.35 -16.16
N ALA A 81 -1.72 6.24 -15.91
CA ALA A 81 -0.94 5.55 -16.91
C ALA A 81 -1.04 4.03 -16.76
N ALA A 82 -0.91 3.32 -17.89
CA ALA A 82 -0.89 1.87 -17.95
C ALA A 82 0.08 1.38 -19.03
N ILE A 83 0.53 0.13 -18.90
CA ILE A 83 1.36 -0.58 -19.87
C ILE A 83 0.56 -1.77 -20.39
N ASP A 84 0.30 -1.86 -21.69
CA ASP A 84 -0.40 -3.01 -22.27
C ASP A 84 0.49 -4.26 -22.38
N ALA A 85 -0.05 -5.37 -22.90
CA ALA A 85 0.72 -6.61 -23.02
C ALA A 85 1.82 -6.57 -24.11
N ASN A 86 1.86 -5.54 -24.96
CA ASN A 86 2.95 -5.27 -25.90
C ASN A 86 4.01 -4.31 -25.35
N GLY A 87 3.83 -3.78 -24.14
CA GLY A 87 4.74 -2.82 -23.53
C GLY A 87 4.47 -1.37 -23.94
N GLU A 88 3.34 -1.10 -24.61
CA GLU A 88 2.94 0.24 -24.97
C GLU A 88 2.51 1.02 -23.73
N LEU A 89 3.03 2.24 -23.59
CA LEU A 89 2.64 3.13 -22.51
C LEU A 89 1.41 3.94 -22.95
N ILE A 90 0.30 3.73 -22.24
CA ILE A 90 -0.93 4.50 -22.40
C ILE A 90 -0.97 5.57 -21.32
N VAL A 91 -1.09 6.85 -21.72
CA VAL A 91 -1.15 7.99 -20.79
C VAL A 91 -2.47 8.72 -20.95
N LEU A 92 -3.21 8.78 -19.84
CA LEU A 92 -4.41 9.61 -19.69
C LEU A 92 -4.04 10.83 -18.86
N SER A 93 -3.76 11.96 -19.51
CA SER A 93 -3.31 13.19 -18.83
C SER A 93 -4.44 14.01 -18.20
N GLN A 94 -5.67 13.81 -18.67
CA GLN A 94 -6.86 14.53 -18.19
C GLN A 94 -8.02 13.55 -17.97
N PRO A 95 -8.98 13.87 -17.07
CA PRO A 95 -10.14 13.02 -16.88
C PRO A 95 -10.95 12.86 -18.18
N VAL A 96 -11.41 11.64 -18.45
CA VAL A 96 -12.29 11.35 -19.59
C VAL A 96 -13.65 10.91 -19.10
N ALA A 97 -14.70 11.55 -19.60
CA ALA A 97 -16.06 11.10 -19.43
C ALA A 97 -16.39 10.04 -20.47
N TYR A 98 -16.97 8.92 -20.04
CA TYR A 98 -17.41 7.84 -20.91
C TYR A 98 -18.86 7.49 -20.60
N ASP A 99 -19.74 7.62 -21.59
CA ASP A 99 -21.15 7.20 -21.47
C ASP A 99 -21.27 5.71 -21.80
N LEU A 100 -21.74 4.92 -20.83
CA LEU A 100 -21.99 3.47 -21.00
C LEU A 100 -23.19 3.18 -21.92
N GLY A 101 -23.88 4.22 -22.41
CA GLY A 101 -24.83 4.13 -23.52
C GLY A 101 -26.07 3.30 -23.17
N GLN A 102 -26.49 2.40 -24.08
CA GLN A 102 -27.65 1.50 -23.89
C GLN A 102 -27.28 0.10 -23.39
N ALA A 103 -25.99 -0.21 -23.26
CA ALA A 103 -25.55 -1.57 -23.00
C ALA A 103 -26.07 -2.11 -21.66
N GLN A 104 -26.48 -3.37 -21.64
CA GLN A 104 -27.06 -4.07 -20.48
C GLN A 104 -26.26 -5.33 -20.17
N GLY A 105 -26.38 -5.82 -18.95
CA GLY A 105 -25.65 -6.99 -18.47
C GLY A 105 -24.28 -6.64 -17.94
N ASP A 106 -23.36 -7.60 -17.95
CA ASP A 106 -21.99 -7.40 -17.52
C ASP A 106 -21.22 -6.63 -18.61
N LEU A 107 -20.68 -5.47 -18.26
CA LEU A 107 -19.88 -4.63 -19.14
C LEU A 107 -18.46 -4.52 -18.61
N HIS A 108 -17.50 -4.59 -19.52
CA HIS A 108 -16.07 -4.42 -19.26
C HIS A 108 -15.62 -3.10 -19.86
N LEU A 109 -15.14 -2.18 -19.04
CA LEU A 109 -14.57 -0.92 -19.49
C LEU A 109 -13.07 -1.10 -19.73
N LEU A 110 -12.68 -0.97 -20.99
CA LEU A 110 -11.33 -1.23 -21.47
C LEU A 110 -10.67 0.04 -21.99
N LEU A 111 -9.34 0.06 -21.86
CA LEU A 111 -8.46 1.09 -22.40
C LEU A 111 -7.43 0.42 -23.32
N THR A 112 -7.32 0.90 -24.55
CA THR A 112 -6.41 0.34 -25.58
C THR A 112 -5.47 1.43 -26.10
N TYR A 113 -4.25 1.02 -26.45
CA TYR A 113 -3.28 1.91 -27.10
C TYR A 113 -3.69 2.18 -28.55
N ALA A 114 -3.56 3.42 -29.01
CA ALA A 114 -3.84 3.78 -30.38
C ALA A 114 -2.81 4.79 -30.92
N GLU A 115 -2.52 4.67 -32.21
CA GLU A 115 -1.75 5.65 -32.99
C GLU A 115 -2.64 6.21 -34.10
N SER A 116 -2.51 7.50 -34.39
CA SER A 116 -3.18 8.10 -35.55
C SER A 116 -2.47 7.76 -36.86
N ASP A 117 -3.17 7.92 -37.98
CA ASP A 117 -2.48 8.04 -39.27
C ASP A 117 -1.52 9.25 -39.27
N PRO A 118 -0.42 9.21 -40.05
CA PRO A 118 0.50 10.34 -40.16
C PRO A 118 -0.20 11.57 -40.75
N THR A 119 -0.23 12.68 -40.00
CA THR A 119 -0.88 13.93 -40.42
C THR A 119 0.09 15.12 -40.35
N PRO A 120 -0.08 16.16 -41.17
CA PRO A 120 0.71 17.39 -41.08
C PRO A 120 0.61 18.03 -39.68
N ALA A 121 1.61 18.83 -39.31
CA ALA A 121 1.54 19.59 -38.07
C ALA A 121 0.29 20.51 -38.06
N PRO A 122 -0.32 20.77 -36.88
CA PRO A 122 -1.52 21.61 -36.76
C PRO A 122 -1.37 23.04 -37.30
N ASN A 123 -0.13 23.51 -37.47
CA ASN A 123 0.21 24.83 -38.01
C ASN A 123 0.30 24.88 -39.55
N GLY A 124 -0.03 23.78 -40.26
CA GLY A 124 -0.13 23.74 -41.72
C GLY A 124 1.18 23.42 -42.46
N ASP A 125 2.25 23.02 -41.76
CA ASP A 125 3.46 22.52 -42.41
C ASP A 125 3.21 21.10 -42.98
N SER A 126 2.99 21.01 -44.29
CA SER A 126 2.75 19.75 -45.00
C SER A 126 4.02 18.95 -45.29
N THR A 127 5.21 19.46 -44.94
CA THR A 127 6.48 18.77 -45.21
C THR A 127 6.85 17.76 -44.13
N ARG A 128 6.19 17.81 -42.97
CA ARG A 128 6.43 16.92 -41.82
C ARG A 128 5.13 16.27 -41.38
N LEU A 129 5.15 14.95 -41.29
CA LEU A 129 4.03 14.17 -40.80
C LEU A 129 4.27 13.74 -39.35
N TYR A 130 3.22 13.73 -38.55
CA TYR A 130 3.22 13.36 -37.14
C TYR A 130 2.19 12.25 -36.92
N VAL A 131 2.61 11.24 -36.15
CA VAL A 131 1.73 10.22 -35.59
C VAL A 131 1.42 10.63 -34.17
N GLN A 132 0.13 10.77 -33.85
CA GLN A 132 -0.31 11.07 -32.49
C GLN A 132 -0.50 9.77 -31.72
N ILE A 133 0.22 9.64 -30.61
CA ILE A 133 0.02 8.57 -29.64
C ILE A 133 -1.20 8.94 -28.79
N GLY A 134 -2.13 8.02 -28.67
CA GLY A 134 -3.38 8.20 -27.95
C GLY A 134 -3.91 6.90 -27.37
N TYR A 135 -5.21 6.85 -27.18
CA TYR A 135 -5.91 5.71 -26.60
C TYR A 135 -7.35 5.65 -27.07
N GLN A 136 -7.97 4.49 -26.92
CA GLN A 136 -9.40 4.33 -27.07
C GLN A 136 -9.98 3.75 -25.78
N VAL A 137 -11.17 4.22 -25.43
CA VAL A 137 -11.97 3.69 -24.32
C VAL A 137 -13.19 3.02 -24.91
N GLU A 138 -13.46 1.79 -24.49
CA GLU A 138 -14.64 1.05 -24.93
C GLU A 138 -15.27 0.27 -23.78
N ALA A 139 -16.59 0.09 -23.85
CA ALA A 139 -17.34 -0.80 -22.97
C ALA A 139 -17.93 -1.95 -23.78
N CYS A 140 -17.48 -3.18 -23.50
CA CYS A 140 -17.89 -4.37 -24.23
C CYS A 140 -18.47 -5.44 -23.28
N PRO A 141 -19.43 -6.27 -23.74
CA PRO A 141 -20.02 -7.32 -22.92
C PRO A 141 -19.09 -8.54 -22.74
N VAL A 142 -18.09 -8.68 -23.60
CA VAL A 142 -17.09 -9.75 -23.58
C VAL A 142 -15.74 -9.11 -23.79
N VAL A 143 -14.77 -9.45 -22.95
CA VAL A 143 -13.38 -8.99 -23.10
C VAL A 143 -12.79 -9.57 -24.39
N PRO A 144 -12.27 -8.74 -25.31
CA PRO A 144 -11.67 -9.22 -26.54
C PRO A 144 -10.30 -9.84 -26.26
N ASP A 145 -9.88 -10.76 -27.14
CA ASP A 145 -8.51 -11.31 -27.14
C ASP A 145 -7.45 -10.26 -27.56
N ALA A 146 -7.88 -9.08 -27.99
CA ALA A 146 -7.01 -7.95 -28.35
C ALA A 146 -6.30 -7.35 -27.13
N LEU A 147 -5.25 -6.56 -27.37
CA LEU A 147 -4.47 -5.90 -26.33
C LEU A 147 -5.31 -4.82 -25.64
N HIS A 148 -5.47 -4.92 -24.32
CA HIS A 148 -6.27 -3.99 -23.55
C HIS A 148 -5.80 -3.89 -22.10
N ILE A 149 -6.27 -2.85 -21.43
CA ILE A 149 -6.22 -2.67 -19.98
C ILE A 149 -7.65 -2.61 -19.47
N GLU A 150 -8.01 -3.53 -18.59
CA GLU A 150 -9.32 -3.52 -17.95
C GLU A 150 -9.34 -2.48 -16.81
N LEU A 151 -10.19 -1.46 -16.95
CA LEU A 151 -10.32 -0.36 -16.00
C LEU A 151 -11.38 -0.64 -14.93
N ALA A 152 -12.51 -1.20 -15.31
CA ALA A 152 -13.60 -1.54 -14.40
C ALA A 152 -14.60 -2.49 -15.08
N ARG A 153 -15.49 -3.07 -14.27
CA ARG A 153 -16.68 -3.78 -14.72
C ARG A 153 -17.92 -3.11 -14.15
N VAL A 154 -19.05 -3.22 -14.84
CA VAL A 154 -20.35 -2.78 -14.33
C VAL A 154 -21.40 -3.80 -14.74
N ARG A 155 -22.14 -4.35 -13.76
CA ARG A 155 -23.33 -5.14 -14.04
C ARG A 155 -24.54 -4.23 -14.16
N ARG A 156 -24.91 -3.88 -15.38
CA ARG A 156 -25.88 -2.83 -15.68
C ARG A 156 -27.27 -3.40 -15.94
N GLN A 157 -28.28 -2.84 -15.27
CA GLN A 157 -29.68 -3.24 -15.44
C GLN A 157 -30.34 -2.60 -16.66
N GLY A 158 -29.94 -1.37 -17.04
CA GLY A 158 -30.54 -0.64 -18.15
C GLY A 158 -30.06 0.79 -18.25
N ARG A 159 -30.49 1.51 -19.30
CA ARG A 159 -30.08 2.90 -19.56
C ARG A 159 -30.40 3.83 -18.38
N GLN A 160 -31.60 3.69 -17.83
CA GLN A 160 -32.11 4.59 -16.79
C GLN A 160 -31.61 4.27 -15.39
N SER A 161 -30.83 3.20 -15.24
CA SER A 161 -30.24 2.83 -13.96
C SER A 161 -28.92 3.59 -13.80
N PRO A 162 -28.83 4.54 -12.86
CA PRO A 162 -27.63 5.33 -12.67
C PRO A 162 -26.50 4.44 -12.16
N VAL A 163 -25.31 4.65 -12.70
CA VAL A 163 -24.09 3.97 -12.27
C VAL A 163 -23.51 4.71 -11.07
N ARG A 164 -23.11 3.96 -10.05
CA ARG A 164 -22.64 4.50 -8.77
C ARG A 164 -21.27 3.91 -8.41
N ASN A 165 -20.54 4.62 -7.56
CA ASN A 165 -19.43 3.99 -6.86
C ASN A 165 -19.96 2.88 -5.95
N ALA A 166 -19.26 1.76 -5.88
CA ALA A 166 -19.67 0.65 -5.02
C ALA A 166 -19.73 1.06 -3.55
N ALA A 167 -20.86 0.77 -2.89
CA ALA A 167 -20.97 0.99 -1.44
C ALA A 167 -20.04 0.06 -0.65
N ASP A 168 -19.90 -1.19 -1.11
CA ASP A 168 -18.87 -2.12 -0.68
C ASP A 168 -17.95 -2.47 -1.88
N PRO A 169 -16.75 -1.88 -1.97
CA PRO A 169 -15.81 -2.17 -3.05
C PRO A 169 -15.38 -3.64 -3.17
N ALA A 170 -15.49 -4.43 -2.09
CA ALA A 170 -15.18 -5.85 -2.11
C ALA A 170 -16.32 -6.68 -2.73
N HIS A 171 -17.56 -6.18 -2.69
CA HIS A 171 -18.76 -6.85 -3.23
C HIS A 171 -19.66 -5.87 -4.01
N PRO A 172 -19.21 -5.32 -5.15
CA PRO A 172 -20.01 -4.39 -5.95
C PRO A 172 -21.35 -4.99 -6.37
N GLY A 173 -22.42 -4.22 -6.16
CA GLY A 173 -23.79 -4.56 -6.52
C GLY A 173 -24.16 -4.23 -7.97
N LEU A 174 -25.47 -4.23 -8.24
CA LEU A 174 -26.01 -3.85 -9.54
C LEU A 174 -25.85 -2.34 -9.79
N ASN A 175 -25.42 -1.99 -11.00
CA ASN A 175 -25.06 -0.64 -11.43
C ASN A 175 -23.97 0.02 -10.55
N GLU A 176 -23.16 -0.79 -9.86
CA GLU A 176 -21.98 -0.29 -9.14
C GLU A 176 -20.71 -0.60 -9.92
N ILE A 177 -19.74 0.31 -9.82
CA ILE A 177 -18.44 0.18 -10.48
C ILE A 177 -17.59 -0.83 -9.72
N ASP A 178 -17.27 -1.94 -10.39
CA ASP A 178 -16.37 -2.98 -9.90
C ASP A 178 -14.95 -2.76 -10.43
N GLN A 179 -14.02 -2.47 -9.53
CA GLN A 179 -12.61 -2.20 -9.85
C GLN A 179 -11.67 -3.33 -9.43
N ARG A 180 -12.20 -4.48 -8.97
CA ARG A 180 -11.38 -5.57 -8.41
C ARG A 180 -10.54 -6.30 -9.46
N ALA A 181 -10.96 -6.28 -10.72
CA ALA A 181 -10.24 -6.91 -11.83
C ALA A 181 -9.05 -6.08 -12.35
N ARG A 182 -8.86 -4.85 -11.83
CA ARG A 182 -7.76 -3.97 -12.24
C ARG A 182 -6.42 -4.57 -11.88
N ARG A 183 -5.62 -4.92 -12.89
CA ARG A 183 -4.24 -5.35 -12.71
C ARG A 183 -3.35 -4.14 -12.50
N ARG A 184 -2.91 -3.88 -11.28
CA ARG A 184 -1.89 -2.85 -10.98
C ARG A 184 -0.49 -3.43 -11.15
N VAL A 185 0.41 -2.67 -11.75
CA VAL A 185 1.79 -3.07 -12.04
C VAL A 185 2.76 -1.91 -11.81
N GLY A 186 4.06 -2.19 -11.93
CA GLY A 186 5.11 -1.23 -11.64
C GLY A 186 5.57 -1.25 -10.18
N GLY A 187 6.70 -0.59 -9.93
CA GLY A 187 7.16 -0.37 -8.57
C GLY A 187 6.17 0.56 -7.89
N ILE A 188 5.40 0.04 -6.94
CA ILE A 188 4.65 0.89 -6.02
C ILE A 188 5.67 1.86 -5.45
N ALA A 189 5.47 3.17 -5.65
CA ALA A 189 6.24 4.17 -4.92
C ALA A 189 6.09 3.83 -3.44
N ARG A 190 7.17 3.36 -2.82
CA ARG A 190 7.10 2.91 -1.44
C ARG A 190 7.07 4.17 -0.59
N ASP A 191 5.96 4.37 0.11
CA ASP A 191 5.89 5.42 1.13
C ASP A 191 6.96 5.12 2.19
N VAL A 192 7.54 6.13 2.83
CA VAL A 192 8.46 5.93 3.95
C VAL A 192 7.81 6.47 5.21
N ALA A 193 7.73 5.64 6.26
CA ALA A 193 7.08 6.01 7.52
C ALA A 193 7.97 5.67 8.72
N GLY A 194 8.08 6.60 9.66
CA GLY A 194 8.90 6.41 10.86
C GLY A 194 8.12 5.79 12.01
N VAL A 195 8.80 4.93 12.77
CA VAL A 195 8.37 4.42 14.07
C VAL A 195 9.37 4.88 15.12
N ALA A 196 8.88 5.53 16.18
CA ALA A 196 9.72 5.89 17.32
C ALA A 196 9.58 4.84 18.41
N VAL A 197 10.70 4.37 18.98
CA VAL A 197 10.71 3.58 20.21
C VAL A 197 11.10 4.49 21.36
N CYS A 198 10.24 4.54 22.37
CA CYS A 198 10.41 5.33 23.56
C CYS A 198 10.43 4.41 24.78
N TYR A 199 11.34 4.66 25.72
CA TYR A 199 11.42 3.88 26.96
C TYR A 199 11.05 4.77 28.15
N VAL A 200 10.23 4.24 29.06
CA VAL A 200 9.87 4.90 30.32
C VAL A 200 10.12 3.94 31.49
N GLY A 201 10.53 4.48 32.63
CA GLY A 201 10.82 3.70 33.84
C GLY A 201 12.31 3.54 34.12
N GLU A 202 12.68 2.39 34.66
CA GLU A 202 13.97 2.19 35.31
C GLU A 202 15.15 2.15 34.32
N PRO A 203 16.17 3.02 34.45
CA PRO A 203 17.31 3.04 33.53
C PRO A 203 18.10 1.73 33.46
N ALA A 204 18.21 1.01 34.58
CA ALA A 204 18.92 -0.27 34.63
C ALA A 204 18.20 -1.37 33.83
N LEU A 205 16.86 -1.36 33.83
CA LEU A 205 16.05 -2.29 33.04
C LEU A 205 16.07 -1.93 31.56
N LYS A 206 16.11 -0.63 31.25
CA LYS A 206 16.28 -0.12 29.89
C LYS A 206 17.56 -0.67 29.26
N GLU A 207 18.68 -0.59 29.96
CA GLU A 207 19.97 -1.07 29.46
C GLU A 207 19.92 -2.58 29.10
N GLN A 208 19.17 -3.37 29.88
CA GLN A 208 19.01 -4.80 29.65
C GLN A 208 18.06 -5.14 28.50
N ALA A 209 16.98 -4.36 28.34
CA ALA A 209 15.90 -4.66 27.41
C ALA A 209 16.08 -4.02 26.02
N ARG A 210 16.63 -2.80 25.97
CA ARG A 210 16.65 -1.91 24.79
C ARG A 210 17.13 -2.61 23.51
N ALA A 211 18.28 -3.28 23.56
CA ALA A 211 18.83 -3.95 22.37
C ALA A 211 17.88 -5.02 21.80
N GLY A 212 17.16 -5.72 22.68
CA GLY A 212 16.17 -6.73 22.30
C GLY A 212 14.92 -6.15 21.67
N TYR A 213 14.34 -5.13 22.31
CA TYR A 213 13.15 -4.46 21.80
C TYR A 213 13.43 -3.77 20.47
N LEU A 214 14.58 -3.10 20.35
CA LEU A 214 15.02 -2.52 19.08
C LEU A 214 15.09 -3.60 18.00
N ALA A 215 15.82 -4.69 18.22
CA ALA A 215 15.98 -5.76 17.24
C ALA A 215 14.63 -6.40 16.85
N GLY A 216 13.73 -6.57 17.82
CA GLY A 216 12.38 -7.10 17.62
C GLY A 216 11.53 -6.18 16.75
N ILE A 217 11.40 -4.91 17.11
CA ILE A 217 10.59 -3.97 16.31
C ILE A 217 11.18 -3.74 14.92
N ASP A 218 12.51 -3.76 14.79
CA ASP A 218 13.20 -3.72 13.49
C ASP A 218 12.82 -4.92 12.61
N ALA A 219 12.80 -6.12 13.19
CA ALA A 219 12.42 -7.33 12.48
C ALA A 219 10.96 -7.28 12.04
N MET A 220 10.06 -6.82 12.92
CA MET A 220 8.64 -6.62 12.64
C MET A 220 8.44 -5.55 11.56
N ALA A 221 9.07 -4.38 11.67
CA ALA A 221 9.01 -3.30 10.70
C ALA A 221 9.49 -3.76 9.32
N ARG A 222 10.62 -4.48 9.24
CA ARG A 222 11.09 -5.09 7.99
C ARG A 222 10.11 -6.11 7.42
N ALA A 223 9.44 -6.90 8.26
CA ALA A 223 8.42 -7.85 7.82
C ALA A 223 7.18 -7.14 7.26
N ALA A 224 6.71 -6.10 7.94
CA ALA A 224 5.61 -5.24 7.47
C ALA A 224 5.96 -4.54 6.15
N SER A 225 7.18 -4.01 6.01
CA SER A 225 7.66 -3.40 4.77
C SER A 225 7.58 -4.38 3.60
N ARG A 226 8.07 -5.62 3.76
CA ARG A 226 8.05 -6.63 2.69
C ARG A 226 6.64 -6.98 2.22
N GLY A 227 5.63 -6.90 3.09
CA GLY A 227 4.24 -7.24 2.78
C GLY A 227 3.40 -6.07 2.25
N GLY A 228 3.93 -4.84 2.20
CA GLY A 228 3.15 -3.64 1.95
C GLY A 228 3.77 -2.62 1.00
N ALA A 229 3.05 -1.51 0.82
CA ALA A 229 3.44 -0.36 0.00
C ALA A 229 4.26 0.70 0.76
N THR A 230 4.63 0.43 2.01
CA THR A 230 5.32 1.39 2.89
C THR A 230 6.55 0.74 3.48
N ASP A 231 7.69 1.44 3.39
CA ASP A 231 8.92 1.12 4.09
C ASP A 231 8.92 1.80 5.46
N PHE A 232 8.97 0.99 6.50
CA PHE A 232 9.12 1.46 7.87
C PHE A 232 10.59 1.54 8.27
N TRP A 233 10.96 2.63 8.92
CA TRP A 233 12.23 2.78 9.61
C TRP A 233 11.97 3.04 11.09
N VAL A 234 12.90 2.60 11.94
CA VAL A 234 12.77 2.67 13.40
C VAL A 234 13.84 3.61 13.94
N ASP A 235 13.42 4.60 14.72
CA ASP A 235 14.33 5.32 15.62
C ASP A 235 14.23 4.75 17.02
N ASP A 236 15.38 4.43 17.59
CA ASP A 236 15.48 3.90 18.94
C ASP A 236 15.71 5.01 19.96
N ASP A 237 15.16 4.82 21.15
CA ASP A 237 15.35 5.69 22.31
C ASP A 237 15.02 7.18 22.05
N VAL A 238 13.93 7.40 21.31
CA VAL A 238 13.42 8.75 21.05
C VAL A 238 12.83 9.30 22.35
N PRO A 239 13.23 10.50 22.80
CA PRO A 239 12.62 11.11 23.98
C PRO A 239 11.16 11.49 23.67
N LEU A 240 10.24 11.19 24.60
CA LEU A 240 8.81 11.53 24.46
C LEU A 240 8.55 13.04 24.33
N THR A 241 9.48 13.88 24.78
CA THR A 241 9.44 15.34 24.61
C THR A 241 10.05 15.82 23.29
N GLY A 242 10.53 14.91 22.44
CA GLY A 242 11.07 15.20 21.11
C GLY A 242 9.99 15.47 20.06
N PRO A 243 10.37 15.77 18.81
CA PRO A 243 9.42 15.99 17.72
C PRO A 243 8.84 14.65 17.23
N LEU A 244 7.70 14.27 17.82
CA LEU A 244 7.00 13.01 17.54
C LEU A 244 6.19 13.05 16.23
N ASP A 245 5.93 14.23 15.68
CA ASP A 245 5.09 14.48 14.50
C ASP A 245 5.64 13.89 13.19
N ARG A 246 6.89 13.44 13.16
CA ARG A 246 7.47 12.71 12.02
C ARG A 246 7.17 11.20 12.02
N TYR A 247 6.68 10.64 13.12
CA TYR A 247 6.45 9.20 13.26
C TYR A 247 4.98 8.86 13.11
N VAL A 248 4.66 7.81 12.34
CA VAL A 248 3.29 7.30 12.22
C VAL A 248 2.88 6.54 13.48
N LEU A 249 3.85 5.91 14.15
CA LEU A 249 3.68 5.17 15.39
C LEU A 249 4.74 5.61 16.42
N VAL A 250 4.30 5.89 17.64
CA VAL A 250 5.17 5.99 18.82
C VAL A 250 4.95 4.74 19.67
N TYR A 251 5.95 3.87 19.73
CA TYR A 251 5.95 2.67 20.55
C TYR A 251 6.61 2.94 21.89
N VAL A 252 5.84 2.92 22.97
CA VAL A 252 6.30 3.18 24.33
C VAL A 252 6.43 1.87 25.09
N VAL A 253 7.64 1.60 25.58
CA VAL A 253 7.97 0.43 26.40
C VAL A 253 8.11 0.87 27.85
N GLY A 254 7.21 0.40 28.71
CA GLY A 254 7.27 0.59 30.16
C GLY A 254 8.19 -0.42 30.83
N LEU A 255 9.14 0.04 31.63
CA LEU A 255 10.16 -0.79 32.27
C LEU A 255 10.05 -0.67 33.79
N GLY A 256 9.43 -1.68 34.43
CA GLY A 256 9.11 -1.64 35.85
C GLY A 256 8.08 -0.55 36.20
N GLY A 257 7.97 -0.18 37.47
CA GLY A 257 7.12 0.92 37.90
C GLY A 257 7.70 2.28 37.48
N PHE A 258 6.87 3.21 37.02
CA PHE A 258 7.34 4.51 36.54
C PHE A 258 6.34 5.64 36.77
N GLN A 259 6.85 6.88 36.71
CA GLN A 259 6.05 8.11 36.62
C GLN A 259 6.52 8.90 35.42
N MET A 260 5.58 9.51 34.68
CA MET A 260 5.90 10.38 33.57
C MET A 260 6.02 11.83 34.00
N SER A 261 6.96 12.57 33.40
CA SER A 261 7.02 14.01 33.60
C SER A 261 5.81 14.72 32.97
N PRO A 262 5.37 15.86 33.51
CA PRO A 262 4.30 16.67 32.91
C PRO A 262 4.55 17.02 31.43
N GLU A 263 5.81 17.27 31.07
CA GLU A 263 6.21 17.60 29.69
C GLU A 263 6.04 16.40 28.76
N ALA A 264 6.45 15.21 29.20
CA ALA A 264 6.30 13.98 28.42
C ALA A 264 4.82 13.63 28.25
N MET A 265 4.00 13.78 29.31
CA MET A 265 2.56 13.58 29.23
C MET A 265 1.90 14.55 28.25
N LYS A 266 2.26 15.84 28.32
CA LYS A 266 1.74 16.87 27.40
C LYS A 266 2.12 16.58 25.95
N ALA A 267 3.37 16.16 25.69
CA ALA A 267 3.84 15.85 24.34
C ALA A 267 3.11 14.63 23.74
N LEU A 268 2.94 13.57 24.53
CA LEU A 268 2.21 12.37 24.10
C LEU A 268 0.73 12.69 23.81
N TYR A 269 0.08 13.47 24.68
CA TYR A 269 -1.29 13.91 24.46
C TYR A 269 -1.44 14.75 23.19
N ALA A 270 -0.55 15.72 22.98
CA ALA A 270 -0.55 16.55 21.77
C ALA A 270 -0.37 15.71 20.49
N TYR A 271 0.51 14.70 20.54
CA TYR A 271 0.72 13.78 19.42
C TYR A 271 -0.55 12.97 19.08
N LEU A 272 -1.25 12.42 20.08
CA LEU A 272 -2.51 11.70 19.88
C LEU A 272 -3.62 12.61 19.30
N GLN A 273 -3.73 13.83 19.80
CA GLN A 273 -4.70 14.84 19.32
C GLN A 273 -4.43 15.25 17.86
N ALA A 274 -3.18 15.22 17.42
CA ALA A 274 -2.80 15.47 16.03
C ALA A 274 -3.04 14.27 15.09
N GLY A 275 -3.72 13.21 15.54
CA GLY A 275 -3.96 12.00 14.76
C GLY A 275 -2.83 10.97 14.83
N GLY A 276 -1.84 11.17 15.70
CA GLY A 276 -0.80 10.18 15.98
C GLY A 276 -1.37 8.87 16.57
N THR A 277 -0.58 7.81 16.46
CA THR A 277 -0.91 6.50 17.06
C THR A 277 0.18 6.10 18.04
N VAL A 278 -0.21 5.69 19.23
CA VAL A 278 0.70 5.22 20.28
C VAL A 278 0.43 3.76 20.54
N LEU A 279 1.45 2.91 20.52
CA LEU A 279 1.38 1.57 21.10
C LEU A 279 2.12 1.61 22.43
N TRP A 280 1.48 1.18 23.51
CA TRP A 280 2.08 1.16 24.84
C TRP A 280 2.01 -0.23 25.44
N GLU A 281 3.17 -0.78 25.78
CA GLU A 281 3.28 -2.09 26.43
C GLU A 281 4.19 -2.02 27.66
N GLY A 282 3.89 -2.86 28.66
CA GLY A 282 4.81 -3.17 29.74
C GLY A 282 5.82 -4.22 29.29
N CYS A 283 7.08 -4.08 29.70
CA CYS A 283 8.11 -5.09 29.54
C CYS A 283 7.97 -6.14 30.65
N HIS A 284 7.60 -7.36 30.26
CA HIS A 284 7.38 -8.47 31.22
C HIS A 284 8.63 -9.34 31.35
N ARG A 285 9.60 -9.19 30.42
CA ARG A 285 10.84 -9.94 30.42
C ARG A 285 11.87 -9.45 31.45
N ALA A 286 12.14 -8.15 31.46
CA ALA A 286 13.31 -7.58 32.14
C ALA A 286 12.96 -6.91 33.47
N GLY A 287 11.83 -7.23 34.09
CA GLY A 287 11.41 -6.62 35.36
C GLY A 287 10.03 -7.05 35.78
N ASP A 288 9.43 -6.27 36.68
CA ASP A 288 8.04 -6.46 37.11
C ASP A 288 7.08 -5.85 36.07
N GLY A 289 6.64 -6.69 35.13
CA GLY A 289 5.66 -6.30 34.10
C GLY A 289 4.33 -5.81 34.69
N ALA A 290 3.90 -6.36 35.83
CA ALA A 290 2.68 -5.93 36.50
C ALA A 290 2.83 -4.50 37.08
N ALA A 291 4.02 -4.13 37.54
CA ALA A 291 4.31 -2.76 37.95
C ALA A 291 4.28 -1.78 36.76
N ALA A 292 4.80 -2.18 35.59
CA ALA A 292 4.70 -1.38 34.37
C ALA A 292 3.24 -1.20 33.92
N ASP A 293 2.46 -2.28 33.90
CA ASP A 293 1.03 -2.24 33.60
C ASP A 293 0.25 -1.32 34.56
N ALA A 294 0.58 -1.37 35.86
CA ALA A 294 -0.04 -0.51 36.86
C ALA A 294 0.29 0.97 36.62
N ALA A 295 1.54 1.30 36.30
CA ALA A 295 1.97 2.65 35.97
C ALA A 295 1.30 3.17 34.68
N ILE A 296 1.15 2.32 33.65
CA ILE A 296 0.39 2.66 32.43
C ILE A 296 -1.04 3.04 32.81
N ARG A 297 -1.75 2.20 33.60
CA ARG A 297 -3.12 2.50 34.04
C ARG A 297 -3.24 3.82 34.80
N GLU A 298 -2.27 4.16 35.64
CA GLU A 298 -2.25 5.43 36.37
C GLU A 298 -2.13 6.63 35.42
N VAL A 299 -1.26 6.54 34.40
CA VAL A 299 -1.14 7.59 33.38
C VAL A 299 -2.43 7.72 32.55
N LEU A 300 -3.05 6.61 32.16
CA LEU A 300 -4.33 6.63 31.46
C LEU A 300 -5.43 7.31 32.28
N GLY A 301 -5.50 6.99 33.58
CA GLY A 301 -6.41 7.64 34.52
C GLY A 301 -6.17 9.15 34.61
N SER A 302 -4.90 9.57 34.58
CA SER A 302 -4.52 10.99 34.57
C SER A 302 -4.93 11.73 33.29
N PHE A 303 -5.00 11.04 32.16
CA PHE A 303 -5.55 11.58 30.91
C PHE A 303 -7.09 11.51 30.82
N GLY A 304 -7.76 10.85 31.78
CA GLY A 304 -9.18 10.55 31.67
C GLY A 304 -9.51 9.61 30.51
N MET A 305 -8.52 8.88 30.00
CA MET A 305 -8.69 7.95 28.90
C MET A 305 -9.22 6.62 29.43
N GLN A 306 -10.25 6.09 28.76
CA GLN A 306 -10.83 4.79 29.08
C GLN A 306 -10.72 3.89 27.84
N PRO A 307 -9.61 3.16 27.69
CA PRO A 307 -9.47 2.19 26.61
C PRO A 307 -10.49 1.07 26.70
N VAL A 308 -11.08 0.74 25.56
CA VAL A 308 -12.00 -0.39 25.41
C VAL A 308 -11.26 -1.56 24.80
N GLU A 309 -11.65 -2.77 25.17
CA GLU A 309 -11.05 -3.99 24.63
C GLU A 309 -11.30 -4.08 23.13
N VAL A 310 -10.27 -4.49 22.38
CA VAL A 310 -10.37 -4.64 20.92
C VAL A 310 -11.13 -5.92 20.59
N THR A 311 -12.32 -5.77 20.02
CA THR A 311 -13.19 -6.90 19.64
C THR A 311 -12.96 -7.34 18.19
N PRO A 312 -13.38 -8.57 17.81
CA PRO A 312 -13.33 -9.03 16.42
C PRO A 312 -13.98 -8.05 15.45
N GLY A 313 -13.39 -7.92 14.25
CA GLY A 313 -13.83 -6.97 13.23
C GLY A 313 -13.16 -5.59 13.31
N HIS A 314 -12.65 -5.18 14.47
CA HIS A 314 -11.87 -3.94 14.59
C HIS A 314 -10.62 -4.00 13.69
N PRO A 315 -10.22 -2.89 13.01
CA PRO A 315 -9.08 -2.89 12.08
C PRO A 315 -7.77 -3.48 12.63
N LEU A 316 -7.50 -3.31 13.93
CA LEU A 316 -6.33 -3.92 14.60
C LEU A 316 -6.32 -5.46 14.57
N LEU A 317 -7.47 -6.09 14.40
CA LEU A 317 -7.62 -7.55 14.29
C LEU A 317 -8.10 -8.00 12.91
N SER A 318 -8.33 -7.07 11.96
CA SER A 318 -8.93 -7.42 10.66
C SER A 318 -8.14 -6.95 9.45
N THR A 319 -7.08 -6.12 9.60
CA THR A 319 -6.30 -5.66 8.44
C THR A 319 -4.85 -5.29 8.80
N PRO A 320 -3.85 -5.75 8.01
CA PRO A 320 -3.94 -6.67 6.87
C PRO A 320 -4.19 -8.13 7.23
N TRP A 321 -3.97 -8.54 8.47
CA TRP A 321 -4.12 -9.93 8.90
C TRP A 321 -5.36 -10.09 9.77
N LEU A 322 -6.12 -11.16 9.50
CA LEU A 322 -7.33 -11.47 10.25
C LEU A 322 -7.00 -12.29 11.51
N PHE A 323 -7.48 -11.81 12.65
CA PHE A 323 -7.39 -12.46 13.94
C PHE A 323 -8.79 -12.60 14.55
N GLY A 324 -9.10 -13.79 15.05
CA GLY A 324 -10.33 -14.00 15.85
C GLY A 324 -10.23 -13.40 17.25
N ALA A 325 -9.02 -13.20 17.76
CA ALA A 325 -8.67 -12.56 19.02
C ALA A 325 -7.17 -12.15 18.96
N PRO A 326 -6.69 -11.21 19.80
CA PRO A 326 -5.26 -10.93 19.85
C PRO A 326 -4.45 -12.20 20.18
N PRO A 327 -3.34 -12.49 19.47
CA PRO A 327 -2.50 -13.65 19.75
C PRO A 327 -1.87 -13.55 21.14
N SER A 328 -1.58 -14.68 21.79
CA SER A 328 -0.88 -14.69 23.08
C SER A 328 0.48 -13.99 23.01
N GLY A 329 0.83 -13.36 24.12
CA GLY A 329 2.02 -12.56 24.32
C GLY A 329 3.28 -13.31 24.77
N TYR A 330 4.18 -12.58 25.42
CA TYR A 330 5.35 -13.11 26.11
C TYR A 330 4.96 -14.18 27.16
N ASP A 331 3.91 -13.92 27.92
CA ASP A 331 3.37 -14.85 28.91
C ASP A 331 2.49 -15.89 28.24
N ALA A 332 3.00 -17.12 28.13
CA ALA A 332 2.44 -18.13 27.25
C ALA A 332 1.03 -18.61 27.64
N ASP A 333 0.72 -18.53 28.93
CA ASP A 333 -0.52 -19.03 29.53
C ASP A 333 -1.60 -17.95 29.60
N GLU A 334 -1.28 -16.71 29.22
CA GLU A 334 -2.25 -15.61 29.19
C GLU A 334 -2.78 -15.38 27.76
N PRO A 335 -4.09 -15.13 27.61
CA PRO A 335 -4.64 -14.70 26.33
C PRO A 335 -4.08 -13.34 25.95
N GLY A 336 -3.91 -13.08 24.65
CA GLY A 336 -3.53 -11.77 24.16
C GLY A 336 -4.57 -10.72 24.53
N GLN A 337 -4.13 -9.60 25.09
CA GLN A 337 -5.00 -8.52 25.54
C GLN A 337 -4.57 -7.19 24.90
N LEU A 338 -5.52 -6.56 24.20
CA LEU A 338 -5.32 -5.31 23.48
C LEU A 338 -6.51 -4.39 23.74
N TRP A 339 -6.23 -3.14 24.12
CA TRP A 339 -7.24 -2.09 24.28
C TRP A 339 -6.91 -0.89 23.41
N ILE A 340 -7.94 -0.11 23.09
CA ILE A 340 -7.80 1.09 22.28
C ILE A 340 -8.64 2.26 22.80
N HIS A 341 -8.08 3.47 22.70
CA HIS A 341 -8.77 4.75 22.91
C HIS A 341 -8.20 5.80 21.95
N ASP A 342 -8.93 6.19 20.90
CA ASP A 342 -8.56 7.29 19.99
C ASP A 342 -7.09 7.30 19.53
N GLY A 343 -6.59 6.16 19.02
CA GLY A 343 -5.22 6.03 18.52
C GLY A 343 -4.18 5.64 19.58
N LEU A 344 -4.53 5.65 20.86
CA LEU A 344 -3.75 4.99 21.90
C LEU A 344 -4.13 3.51 21.97
N ILE A 345 -3.15 2.65 21.76
CA ILE A 345 -3.25 1.20 21.83
C ILE A 345 -2.45 0.76 23.04
N VAL A 346 -3.06 -0.03 23.91
CA VAL A 346 -2.42 -0.56 25.12
C VAL A 346 -2.44 -2.08 25.02
N SER A 347 -1.30 -2.72 25.26
CA SER A 347 -1.20 -4.17 25.35
C SER A 347 -0.46 -4.58 26.62
N ARG A 348 -0.97 -5.64 27.24
CA ARG A 348 -0.36 -6.30 28.41
C ARG A 348 0.36 -7.59 28.02
N SER A 349 0.55 -7.79 26.72
CA SER A 349 1.03 -9.05 26.17
C SER A 349 2.53 -9.00 25.83
N ASP A 350 3.17 -7.83 25.97
CA ASP A 350 4.60 -7.64 25.65
C ASP A 350 4.98 -8.24 24.27
N TYR A 351 4.31 -7.77 23.21
CA TYR A 351 4.58 -8.25 21.85
C TYR A 351 6.00 -7.88 21.39
N GLY A 352 6.58 -6.80 21.91
CA GLY A 352 7.98 -6.45 21.70
C GLY A 352 8.96 -7.58 21.98
N SER A 353 8.75 -8.32 23.08
CA SER A 353 9.55 -9.52 23.39
C SER A 353 9.36 -10.63 22.35
N LEU A 354 8.12 -10.88 21.90
CA LEU A 354 7.84 -11.91 20.89
C LEU A 354 8.40 -11.57 19.51
N TRP A 355 8.45 -10.29 19.12
CA TRP A 355 9.04 -9.88 17.84
C TRP A 355 10.52 -10.25 17.74
N GLN A 356 11.21 -10.29 18.88
CA GLN A 356 12.60 -10.73 19.01
C GLN A 356 12.74 -12.26 19.18
N GLY A 357 11.64 -12.99 19.31
CA GLY A 357 11.63 -14.44 19.51
C GLY A 357 11.72 -14.88 20.98
N TRP A 358 11.42 -13.98 21.92
CA TRP A 358 11.46 -14.27 23.34
C TRP A 358 10.09 -14.60 23.90
N ARG A 359 10.04 -15.63 24.73
CA ARG A 359 8.84 -16.04 25.46
C ARG A 359 9.20 -16.45 26.87
N ALA A 360 8.24 -16.39 27.79
CA ALA A 360 8.46 -16.84 29.16
C ALA A 360 8.87 -18.33 29.18
N GLY A 361 10.00 -18.63 29.82
CA GLY A 361 10.50 -20.00 30.02
C GLY A 361 11.03 -20.73 28.77
N ARG A 362 10.88 -20.20 27.55
CA ARG A 362 11.39 -20.84 26.32
C ARG A 362 11.57 -19.87 25.14
N PRO A 363 12.29 -20.25 24.09
CA PRO A 363 12.22 -19.56 22.81
C PRO A 363 10.81 -19.61 22.22
N ALA A 364 10.40 -18.52 21.55
CA ALA A 364 9.16 -18.50 20.78
C ALA A 364 9.28 -19.39 19.53
N THR A 365 8.20 -20.04 19.16
CA THR A 365 8.12 -20.79 17.89
C THR A 365 7.99 -19.84 16.71
N ARG A 366 8.27 -20.34 15.50
CA ARG A 366 8.11 -19.54 14.28
C ARG A 366 6.67 -19.05 14.08
N GLU A 367 5.68 -19.85 14.46
CA GLU A 367 4.27 -19.48 14.36
C GLU A 367 3.91 -18.34 15.32
N GLU A 368 4.41 -18.39 16.55
CA GLU A 368 4.20 -17.34 17.56
C GLU A 368 4.85 -16.02 17.16
N ILE A 369 6.09 -16.08 16.67
CA ILE A 369 6.80 -14.90 16.15
C ILE A 369 6.03 -14.32 14.96
N ARG A 370 5.56 -15.17 14.05
CA ARG A 370 4.79 -14.75 12.88
C ARG A 370 3.47 -14.08 13.27
N ALA A 371 2.71 -14.68 14.20
CA ALA A 371 1.45 -14.10 14.67
C ALA A 371 1.67 -12.72 15.32
N ALA A 372 2.74 -12.56 16.13
CA ALA A 372 3.10 -11.27 16.71
C ALA A 372 3.54 -10.25 15.65
N HIS A 373 4.30 -10.66 14.63
CA HIS A 373 4.68 -9.79 13.50
C HIS A 373 3.46 -9.36 12.68
N GLU A 374 2.53 -10.28 12.42
CA GLU A 374 1.28 -10.00 11.70
C GLU A 374 0.39 -9.03 12.49
N LEU A 375 0.28 -9.18 13.82
CA LEU A 375 -0.39 -8.18 14.66
C LEU A 375 0.32 -6.82 14.65
N GLY A 376 1.66 -6.81 14.73
CA GLY A 376 2.45 -5.58 14.60
C GLY A 376 2.22 -4.86 13.27
N ALA A 377 2.08 -5.62 12.18
CA ALA A 377 1.72 -5.08 10.87
C ALA A 377 0.30 -4.48 10.86
N ASN A 378 -0.68 -5.07 11.58
CA ASN A 378 -2.00 -4.46 11.76
C ASN A 378 -1.93 -3.13 12.51
N VAL A 379 -1.10 -3.03 13.56
CA VAL A 379 -0.86 -1.78 14.30
C VAL A 379 -0.29 -0.70 13.37
N LEU A 380 0.72 -1.03 12.55
CA LEU A 380 1.31 -0.09 11.58
C LEU A 380 0.31 0.33 10.49
N ALA A 381 -0.49 -0.61 9.98
CA ALA A 381 -1.52 -0.31 8.98
C ALA A 381 -2.62 0.60 9.56
N TYR A 382 -3.00 0.38 10.82
CA TYR A 382 -3.92 1.25 11.54
C TYR A 382 -3.34 2.66 11.72
N ALA A 383 -2.08 2.76 12.14
CA ALA A 383 -1.37 4.02 12.32
C ALA A 383 -1.29 4.86 11.03
N LEU A 384 -0.98 4.21 9.90
CA LEU A 384 -0.97 4.84 8.58
C LEU A 384 -2.35 5.38 8.17
N ARG A 385 -3.42 4.64 8.47
CA ARG A 385 -4.79 5.06 8.14
C ARG A 385 -5.22 6.29 8.94
N ARG A 386 -4.82 6.40 10.21
CA ARG A 386 -5.17 7.53 11.08
C ARG A 386 -4.46 8.83 10.69
N ARG A 387 -3.31 8.72 10.02
CA ARG A 387 -2.48 9.84 9.53
C ARG A 387 -2.95 10.42 8.20
N ARG A 388 -3.76 9.70 7.44
CA ARG A 388 -4.33 10.12 6.15
C ARG A 388 -5.68 10.79 6.38
#